data_AF-T0CBK6-F1
#
_entry.id   AF-T0CBK6-F1
#
_cell.length_a   1.000
_cell.length_b   1.000
_cell.length_c   1.000
_cell.angle_alpha   90.00
_cell.angle_beta   90.00
_cell.angle_gamma   90.00
#
_symmetry.space_group_name_H-M   'P 1'
#
loop_
_entity.id
_entity.type
_entity.pdbx_description
1 polymer ?
#
loop_
_entity_poly.entity_id
_entity_poly.type
_entity_poly.pdbx_seq_one_letter_code
_entity_poly.pdbx_strand_id
1 'polypeptide(L)'
;MKNIFSLSLIALLLFGCAGALMKSDSDDVDLVEIFSSEESETLDKFKTTDSELEKPTAPPISSSIEEKRIGRVEKAKEKVVKAKPVVKETPKVKVNPQESEDYPKVFLNFDKESQKYWDSYRPIFFEGEEFKYEISWSIFKAGIATISTQPMAKIGEKEVLHVNALLESAEYFEGIYKLKDTLDVYVDADKGKFSSLKYEMKQRESGQIVDDLQLFDHDELKTYFFYNRLKKGKTKKVKKVEYLPRYFTDSFSALYFIRGIPMKIGTSFDFPIITRGKAWLLKATVDDIENITVMEKSYKAYKITAQTEFPGVLKKSGDINFWISTDESRTVLKFSAKVKIGTVKGELISHKAGKDTGK
;
A
#
# COMPACT_ATOMS: atom_id res chain seq x y z
N MET A 1 21.02 -3.83 18.63
CA MET A 1 19.80 -3.69 17.80
C MET A 1 19.68 -2.24 17.32
N LYS A 2 20.11 -1.92 16.08
CA LYS A 2 20.21 -0.53 15.58
C LYS A 2 19.33 -0.37 14.32
N ASN A 3 18.45 0.63 14.36
CA ASN A 3 17.72 1.31 13.29
C ASN A 3 16.97 0.47 12.23
N ILE A 4 15.74 0.05 12.54
CA ILE A 4 14.73 -0.44 11.57
C ILE A 4 13.74 0.68 11.18
N PHE A 5 13.93 1.91 11.71
CA PHE A 5 13.03 3.03 11.47
C PHE A 5 13.39 3.79 10.21
N SER A 6 12.87 3.26 9.11
CA SER A 6 12.63 4.01 7.89
C SER A 6 11.21 3.66 7.48
N LEU A 7 10.33 4.66 7.40
CA LEU A 7 9.09 4.54 6.65
C LEU A 7 9.38 3.90 5.29
N SER A 8 8.44 3.09 4.80
CA SER A 8 8.61 2.24 3.62
C SER A 8 9.11 2.98 2.38
N LEU A 9 8.85 4.30 2.29
CA LEU A 9 9.28 5.16 1.18
C LEU A 9 10.78 5.54 1.19
N ILE A 10 11.51 5.28 2.29
CA ILE A 10 12.82 5.91 2.54
C ILE A 10 13.95 4.88 2.81
N ALA A 11 13.64 3.58 2.84
CA ALA A 11 14.62 2.53 3.12
C ALA A 11 15.57 2.25 1.93
N LEU A 12 15.42 3.00 0.83
CA LEU A 12 15.85 2.69 -0.53
C LEU A 12 17.30 3.05 -0.92
N LEU A 13 18.10 3.68 -0.06
CA LEU A 13 19.34 4.35 -0.55
C LEU A 13 20.65 4.00 0.15
N LEU A 14 20.68 3.01 1.05
CA LEU A 14 21.93 2.70 1.76
C LEU A 14 22.27 1.20 1.64
N PHE A 15 23.38 0.96 0.94
CA PHE A 15 24.08 -0.30 0.68
C PHE A 15 23.72 -1.04 -0.62
N GLY A 16 24.13 -0.45 -1.75
CA GLY A 16 24.24 -1.13 -3.04
C GLY A 16 25.66 -1.66 -3.30
N CYS A 17 25.76 -2.93 -3.68
CA CYS A 17 26.86 -3.40 -4.53
C CYS A 17 26.40 -3.22 -5.99
N ALA A 18 27.33 -2.92 -6.89
CA ALA A 18 27.08 -2.87 -8.33
C ALA A 18 26.40 -4.16 -8.83
N GLY A 19 25.28 -4.04 -9.56
CA GLY A 19 24.59 -5.20 -10.12
C GLY A 19 23.22 -4.90 -10.74
N ALA A 20 22.74 -5.80 -11.58
CA ALA A 20 21.42 -5.75 -12.21
C ALA A 20 20.27 -5.92 -11.19
N LEU A 21 19.05 -5.57 -11.61
CA LEU A 21 17.82 -5.87 -10.84
C LEU A 21 17.70 -7.37 -10.60
N MET A 22 17.40 -7.74 -9.36
CA MET A 22 17.07 -9.12 -9.02
C MET A 22 15.60 -9.38 -9.41
N LYS A 23 15.33 -10.53 -10.04
CA LYS A 23 13.98 -11.01 -10.35
C LYS A 23 13.49 -11.97 -9.27
N SER A 24 12.18 -12.03 -9.07
CA SER A 24 11.53 -12.97 -8.15
C SER A 24 10.40 -13.71 -8.86
N ASP A 25 10.09 -14.93 -8.44
CA ASP A 25 8.94 -15.68 -8.92
C ASP A 25 7.60 -15.01 -8.54
N SER A 26 7.64 -14.05 -7.61
CA SER A 26 6.50 -13.26 -7.15
C SER A 26 6.22 -12.00 -7.97
N ASP A 27 6.98 -11.72 -9.03
CA ASP A 27 6.91 -10.43 -9.75
C ASP A 27 5.50 -10.18 -10.34
N ASP A 28 4.94 -11.17 -11.03
CA ASP A 28 3.67 -11.04 -11.76
C ASP A 28 2.46 -11.69 -11.04
N VAL A 29 2.62 -12.04 -9.75
CA VAL A 29 1.61 -12.78 -8.98
C VAL A 29 1.15 -11.96 -7.79
N ASP A 30 -0.16 -11.94 -7.52
CA ASP A 30 -0.70 -11.41 -6.26
C ASP A 30 -0.07 -12.18 -5.09
N LEU A 31 0.58 -11.48 -4.15
CA LEU A 31 1.23 -12.13 -3.02
C LEU A 31 0.25 -12.98 -2.20
N VAL A 32 -1.04 -12.63 -2.18
CA VAL A 32 -2.09 -13.44 -1.54
C VAL A 32 -2.14 -14.84 -2.12
N GLU A 33 -1.96 -15.03 -3.43
CA GLU A 33 -1.99 -16.36 -4.06
C GLU A 33 -0.82 -17.23 -3.61
N ILE A 34 0.37 -16.64 -3.53
CA ILE A 34 1.58 -17.32 -3.07
C ILE A 34 1.37 -17.80 -1.63
N PHE A 35 0.84 -16.93 -0.76
CA PHE A 35 0.69 -17.25 0.67
C PHE A 35 -0.57 -18.06 1.02
N SER A 36 -1.64 -17.98 0.24
CA SER A 36 -2.88 -18.77 0.46
C SER A 36 -2.66 -20.25 0.16
N SER A 37 -1.75 -20.57 -0.77
CA SER A 37 -1.35 -21.96 -1.04
C SER A 37 -0.69 -22.65 0.17
N GLU A 38 -0.10 -21.87 1.08
CA GLU A 38 0.54 -22.35 2.31
C GLU A 38 -0.43 -22.43 3.50
N GLU A 39 -1.49 -21.60 3.57
CA GLU A 39 -2.48 -21.61 4.66
C GLU A 39 -3.89 -21.17 4.23
N SER A 40 -4.84 -22.13 4.26
CA SER A 40 -6.31 -22.02 4.51
C SER A 40 -7.16 -20.99 3.74
N GLU A 41 -8.35 -21.42 3.30
CA GLU A 41 -9.47 -20.65 2.70
C GLU A 41 -9.75 -19.26 3.34
N THR A 42 -9.30 -19.01 4.57
CA THR A 42 -9.44 -17.74 5.31
C THR A 42 -8.82 -16.50 4.64
N LEU A 43 -7.77 -16.66 3.83
CA LEU A 43 -7.10 -15.54 3.16
C LEU A 43 -7.68 -15.22 1.77
N ASP A 44 -8.48 -16.13 1.20
CA ASP A 44 -9.06 -15.97 -0.14
C ASP A 44 -9.97 -14.75 -0.24
N LYS A 45 -10.59 -14.32 0.87
CA LYS A 45 -11.41 -13.11 0.92
C LYS A 45 -10.65 -11.81 0.63
N PHE A 46 -9.32 -11.85 0.66
CA PHE A 46 -8.44 -10.71 0.36
C PHE A 46 -7.90 -10.71 -1.07
N LYS A 47 -8.22 -11.73 -1.88
CA LYS A 47 -7.84 -11.76 -3.30
C LYS A 47 -8.48 -10.60 -4.04
N THR A 48 -7.68 -9.97 -4.89
CA THR A 48 -8.13 -8.89 -5.75
C THR A 48 -8.57 -9.46 -7.08
N THR A 49 -9.69 -8.97 -7.60
CA THR A 49 -10.11 -9.25 -8.99
C THR A 49 -10.13 -7.94 -9.73
N ASP A 50 -9.28 -7.83 -10.75
CA ASP A 50 -9.28 -6.68 -11.63
C ASP A 50 -10.54 -6.71 -12.50
N SER A 51 -11.18 -5.55 -12.66
CA SER A 51 -12.09 -5.33 -13.77
C SER A 51 -11.24 -5.23 -15.04
N GLU A 52 -11.09 -6.34 -15.74
CA GLU A 52 -10.24 -6.55 -16.91
C GLU A 52 -10.40 -5.43 -17.96
N LEU A 53 -9.34 -4.63 -18.15
CA LEU A 53 -9.13 -3.87 -19.39
C LEU A 53 -8.36 -4.77 -20.35
N GLU A 54 -9.06 -5.35 -21.33
CA GLU A 54 -8.45 -6.07 -22.44
C GLU A 54 -7.36 -5.19 -23.09
N LYS A 55 -6.09 -5.62 -23.00
CA LYS A 55 -5.04 -5.10 -23.87
C LYS A 55 -5.22 -5.71 -25.27
N PRO A 56 -5.19 -4.92 -26.35
CA PRO A 56 -5.38 -5.46 -27.70
C PRO A 56 -4.19 -6.34 -28.08
N THR A 57 -4.41 -7.65 -28.17
CA THR A 57 -3.47 -8.58 -28.80
C THR A 57 -3.54 -8.42 -30.31
N ALA A 58 -2.40 -8.07 -30.92
CA ALA A 58 -2.21 -8.13 -32.36
C ALA A 58 -2.43 -9.56 -32.90
N PRO A 59 -2.98 -9.73 -34.12
CA PRO A 59 -3.34 -11.04 -34.64
C PRO A 59 -2.10 -11.89 -34.94
N PRO A 60 -2.12 -13.20 -34.62
CA PRO A 60 -1.02 -14.09 -34.96
C PRO A 60 -1.01 -14.41 -36.47
N ILE A 61 0.19 -14.34 -37.04
CA ILE A 61 0.53 -14.82 -38.38
C ILE A 61 0.35 -16.34 -38.42
N SER A 62 -0.38 -16.82 -39.43
CA SER A 62 -0.57 -18.25 -39.69
C SER A 62 0.72 -18.91 -40.18
N SER A 63 1.04 -20.07 -39.63
CA SER A 63 1.69 -21.13 -40.40
C SER A 63 1.06 -22.48 -40.06
N SER A 64 0.39 -23.02 -41.07
CA SER A 64 -0.22 -24.33 -41.15
C SER A 64 0.83 -25.44 -41.18
N ILE A 65 0.69 -26.44 -40.31
CA ILE A 65 0.99 -27.84 -40.66
C ILE A 65 -0.08 -28.73 -40.04
N GLU A 66 -0.77 -29.43 -40.92
CA GLU A 66 -1.82 -30.40 -40.68
C GLU A 66 -1.17 -31.78 -40.44
N GLU A 67 -1.50 -32.47 -39.35
CA GLU A 67 -1.28 -33.91 -39.27
C GLU A 67 -2.44 -34.61 -38.54
N LYS A 68 -2.99 -35.59 -39.25
CA LYS A 68 -4.28 -36.24 -39.03
C LYS A 68 -4.04 -37.61 -38.43
N ARG A 69 -4.59 -37.92 -37.23
CA ARG A 69 -4.76 -39.31 -36.75
C ARG A 69 -6.06 -39.53 -35.99
N ILE A 70 -6.99 -40.16 -36.72
CA ILE A 70 -7.87 -41.30 -36.40
C ILE A 70 -8.23 -41.54 -34.92
N GLY A 71 -9.53 -41.54 -34.64
CA GLY A 71 -10.09 -41.63 -33.30
C GLY A 71 -10.28 -43.02 -32.71
N ARG A 72 -10.79 -43.01 -31.48
CA ARG A 72 -11.43 -44.15 -30.82
C ARG A 72 -12.48 -43.62 -29.83
N VAL A 73 -13.73 -44.02 -30.07
CA VAL A 73 -14.87 -43.79 -29.17
C VAL A 73 -14.79 -44.81 -28.05
N GLU A 74 -14.73 -44.37 -26.78
CA GLU A 74 -15.03 -45.22 -25.63
C GLU A 74 -15.99 -44.54 -24.64
N LYS A 75 -16.85 -45.41 -24.10
CA LYS A 75 -18.14 -45.16 -23.46
C LYS A 75 -18.06 -44.35 -22.18
N ALA A 76 -19.04 -43.47 -22.00
CA ALA A 76 -19.41 -42.88 -20.72
C ALA A 76 -19.78 -43.96 -19.70
N LYS A 77 -19.18 -43.87 -18.50
CA LYS A 77 -19.68 -44.51 -17.28
C LYS A 77 -20.11 -43.41 -16.31
N GLU A 78 -21.41 -43.38 -16.09
CA GLU A 78 -22.13 -42.59 -15.11
C GLU A 78 -21.58 -42.87 -13.70
N LYS A 79 -20.98 -41.86 -13.05
CA LYS A 79 -20.63 -41.92 -11.63
C LYS A 79 -21.77 -41.29 -10.84
N VAL A 80 -22.50 -42.13 -10.10
CA VAL A 80 -23.45 -41.72 -9.07
C VAL A 80 -22.71 -40.92 -7.99
N VAL A 81 -22.95 -39.60 -7.95
CA VAL A 81 -22.47 -38.71 -6.90
C VAL A 81 -23.38 -38.89 -5.68
N LYS A 82 -22.83 -39.48 -4.60
CA LYS A 82 -23.46 -39.44 -3.27
C LYS A 82 -23.42 -37.99 -2.76
N ALA A 83 -24.60 -37.40 -2.56
CA ALA A 83 -24.74 -36.11 -1.89
C ALA A 83 -24.13 -36.17 -0.49
N LYS A 84 -23.19 -35.26 -0.19
CA LYS A 84 -22.75 -34.99 1.19
C LYS A 84 -23.90 -34.28 1.93
N PRO A 85 -24.13 -34.57 3.22
CA PRO A 85 -25.17 -33.90 3.98
C PRO A 85 -24.79 -32.42 4.18
N VAL A 86 -25.73 -31.54 3.87
CA VAL A 86 -25.66 -30.10 4.16
C VAL A 86 -25.68 -29.96 5.67
N VAL A 87 -24.52 -29.65 6.25
CA VAL A 87 -24.42 -29.18 7.64
C VAL A 87 -24.92 -27.73 7.63
N LYS A 88 -26.10 -27.50 8.22
CA LYS A 88 -26.55 -26.14 8.55
C LYS A 88 -25.56 -25.56 9.55
N GLU A 89 -24.77 -24.57 9.13
CA GLU A 89 -23.96 -23.78 10.06
C GLU A 89 -24.90 -23.01 11.00
N THR A 90 -24.83 -23.33 12.29
CA THR A 90 -25.40 -22.51 13.35
C THR A 90 -24.75 -21.12 13.32
N PRO A 91 -25.49 -20.01 13.45
CA PRO A 91 -24.89 -18.68 13.43
C PRO A 91 -23.93 -18.53 14.60
N LYS A 92 -22.63 -18.39 14.32
CA LYS A 92 -21.65 -18.00 15.35
C LYS A 92 -22.01 -16.59 15.81
N VAL A 93 -22.33 -16.43 17.09
CA VAL A 93 -22.42 -15.11 17.72
C VAL A 93 -21.08 -14.42 17.47
N LYS A 94 -21.06 -13.36 16.66
CA LYS A 94 -19.85 -12.55 16.43
C LYS A 94 -19.50 -11.91 17.77
N VAL A 95 -18.59 -12.52 18.52
CA VAL A 95 -18.02 -11.94 19.74
C VAL A 95 -17.25 -10.70 19.31
N ASN A 96 -17.51 -9.56 19.94
CA ASN A 96 -16.79 -8.32 19.66
C ASN A 96 -15.30 -8.53 20.00
N PRO A 97 -14.36 -8.45 19.04
CA PRO A 97 -12.95 -8.73 19.31
C PRO A 97 -12.34 -7.84 20.41
N GLN A 98 -12.91 -6.65 20.62
CA GLN A 98 -12.46 -5.68 21.63
C GLN A 98 -12.79 -6.10 23.07
N GLU A 99 -13.67 -7.09 23.25
CA GLU A 99 -14.04 -7.66 24.55
C GLU A 99 -13.13 -8.83 24.95
N SER A 100 -12.24 -9.28 24.05
CA SER A 100 -11.29 -10.35 24.34
C SER A 100 -10.26 -9.92 25.39
N GLU A 101 -9.89 -10.82 26.29
CA GLU A 101 -8.95 -10.54 27.39
C GLU A 101 -7.55 -10.13 26.89
N ASP A 102 -7.14 -10.69 25.74
CA ASP A 102 -5.85 -10.46 25.09
C ASP A 102 -5.85 -9.27 24.11
N TYR A 103 -6.99 -8.61 23.91
CA TYR A 103 -7.06 -7.41 23.05
C TYR A 103 -6.29 -6.24 23.69
N PRO A 104 -5.35 -5.59 22.97
CA PRO A 104 -4.57 -4.49 23.52
C PRO A 104 -5.46 -3.30 23.90
N LYS A 105 -5.67 -3.09 25.22
CA LYS A 105 -6.53 -2.02 25.75
C LYS A 105 -6.13 -0.61 25.31
N VAL A 106 -4.88 -0.39 24.92
CA VAL A 106 -4.41 0.89 24.34
C VAL A 106 -5.14 1.23 23.03
N PHE A 107 -5.57 0.23 22.25
CA PHE A 107 -6.30 0.45 21.01
C PHE A 107 -7.71 1.00 21.23
N LEU A 108 -8.32 0.74 22.39
CA LEU A 108 -9.60 1.37 22.74
C LEU A 108 -9.47 2.90 22.86
N ASN A 109 -8.35 3.38 23.37
CA ASN A 109 -8.07 4.82 23.43
C ASN A 109 -7.81 5.39 22.03
N PHE A 110 -7.03 4.68 21.21
CA PHE A 110 -6.80 5.08 19.82
C PHE A 110 -8.11 5.20 19.05
N ASP A 111 -9.02 4.25 19.23
CA ASP A 111 -10.31 4.27 18.56
C ASP A 111 -11.15 5.48 18.96
N LYS A 112 -11.25 5.73 20.27
CA LYS A 112 -11.97 6.89 20.81
C LYS A 112 -11.40 8.21 20.30
N GLU A 113 -10.07 8.34 20.24
CA GLU A 113 -9.41 9.57 19.81
C GLU A 113 -9.47 9.78 18.29
N SER A 114 -9.46 8.69 17.52
CA SER A 114 -9.37 8.72 16.06
C SER A 114 -10.73 8.83 15.37
N GLN A 115 -11.81 8.36 16.01
CA GLN A 115 -13.17 8.32 15.43
C GLN A 115 -13.57 9.65 14.76
N LYS A 116 -13.30 10.78 15.43
CA LYS A 116 -13.63 12.13 14.93
C LYS A 116 -13.02 12.43 13.55
N TYR A 117 -11.84 11.89 13.24
CA TYR A 117 -11.20 12.12 11.95
C TYR A 117 -11.94 11.36 10.84
N TRP A 118 -12.35 10.11 11.12
CA TRP A 118 -13.16 9.31 10.21
C TRP A 118 -14.55 9.92 9.98
N ASP A 119 -15.21 10.42 11.02
CA ASP A 119 -16.51 11.09 10.89
C ASP A 119 -16.41 12.34 9.98
N SER A 120 -15.29 13.06 10.07
CA SER A 120 -15.00 14.25 9.26
C SER A 120 -14.49 13.95 7.86
N TYR A 121 -14.05 12.71 7.57
CA TYR A 121 -13.41 12.33 6.32
C TYR A 121 -14.36 12.50 5.13
N ARG A 122 -13.85 13.11 4.08
CA ARG A 122 -14.50 13.23 2.77
C ARG A 122 -13.57 12.69 1.69
N PRO A 123 -14.04 11.81 0.80
CA PRO A 123 -13.25 11.29 -0.30
C PRO A 123 -12.63 12.41 -1.14
N ILE A 124 -11.31 12.40 -1.30
CA ILE A 124 -10.59 13.23 -2.26
C ILE A 124 -9.56 12.34 -2.96
N PHE A 125 -10.05 11.65 -3.98
CA PHE A 125 -9.28 10.85 -4.92
C PHE A 125 -9.99 10.86 -6.26
N PHE A 126 -9.24 10.66 -7.33
CA PHE A 126 -9.79 10.64 -8.68
C PHE A 126 -9.27 9.40 -9.41
N GLU A 127 -10.16 8.67 -10.07
CA GLU A 127 -9.80 7.47 -10.81
C GLU A 127 -8.89 7.84 -11.99
N GLY A 128 -7.78 7.13 -12.18
CA GLY A 128 -6.81 7.42 -13.23
C GLY A 128 -5.94 8.66 -13.00
N GLU A 129 -5.99 9.26 -11.80
CA GLU A 129 -5.07 10.32 -11.38
C GLU A 129 -3.64 9.79 -11.29
N GLU A 130 -2.66 10.55 -11.78
CA GLU A 130 -1.25 10.16 -11.74
C GLU A 130 -0.38 11.35 -11.33
N PHE A 131 0.55 11.09 -10.41
CA PHE A 131 1.57 12.02 -9.95
C PHE A 131 2.95 11.43 -10.23
N LYS A 132 3.85 12.21 -10.83
CA LYS A 132 5.27 11.85 -10.92
C LYS A 132 6.11 12.82 -10.10
N TYR A 133 6.96 12.27 -9.26
CA TYR A 133 7.88 13.02 -8.41
C TYR A 133 9.31 12.71 -8.83
N GLU A 134 10.13 13.76 -8.94
CA GLU A 134 11.58 13.58 -8.90
C GLU A 134 12.01 13.37 -7.45
N ILE A 135 12.66 12.24 -7.19
CA ILE A 135 13.23 11.92 -5.89
C ILE A 135 14.68 12.35 -5.89
N SER A 136 15.09 13.12 -4.90
CA SER A 136 16.49 13.51 -4.68
C SER A 136 16.96 13.08 -3.30
N TRP A 137 18.23 12.68 -3.22
CA TRP A 137 18.94 12.46 -1.98
C TRP A 137 20.04 13.51 -1.81
N SER A 138 19.83 14.40 -0.86
CA SER A 138 20.66 15.60 -0.67
C SER A 138 20.73 16.43 -1.96
N ILE A 139 21.86 16.40 -2.69
CA ILE A 139 22.06 17.13 -3.96
C ILE A 139 21.96 16.24 -5.19
N PHE A 140 21.85 14.92 -5.03
CA PHE A 140 21.81 13.98 -6.13
C PHE A 140 20.37 13.60 -6.43
N LYS A 141 19.95 13.68 -7.69
CA LYS A 141 18.71 13.00 -8.10
C LYS A 141 18.90 11.50 -7.85
N ALA A 142 17.90 10.86 -7.27
CA ALA A 142 17.92 9.47 -6.83
C ALA A 142 17.04 8.60 -7.73
N GLY A 143 15.93 9.14 -8.23
CA GLY A 143 14.96 8.38 -9.00
C GLY A 143 13.68 9.14 -9.32
N ILE A 144 12.69 8.43 -9.83
CA ILE A 144 11.33 8.91 -10.09
C ILE A 144 10.36 8.03 -9.30
N ALA A 145 9.43 8.65 -8.57
CA ALA A 145 8.27 7.98 -8.01
C ALA A 145 7.03 8.34 -8.85
N THR A 146 6.32 7.34 -9.34
CA THR A 146 5.01 7.50 -9.98
C THR A 146 3.96 6.94 -9.04
N ILE A 147 2.97 7.75 -8.65
CA ILE A 147 1.82 7.32 -7.86
C ILE A 147 0.58 7.47 -8.74
N SER A 148 -0.23 6.44 -8.82
CA SER A 148 -1.40 6.42 -9.69
C SER A 148 -2.59 5.76 -9.01
N THR A 149 -3.75 6.39 -9.14
CA THR A 149 -5.02 5.77 -8.81
C THR A 149 -5.45 4.89 -9.98
N GLN A 150 -5.56 3.60 -9.75
CA GLN A 150 -6.01 2.63 -10.75
C GLN A 150 -7.53 2.67 -10.89
N PRO A 151 -8.13 2.02 -11.91
CA PRO A 151 -9.56 1.73 -11.91
C PRO A 151 -9.98 1.10 -10.58
N MET A 152 -11.21 1.37 -10.14
CA MET A 152 -11.72 0.76 -8.91
C MET A 152 -11.60 -0.77 -8.98
N ALA A 153 -11.03 -1.37 -7.95
CA ALA A 153 -10.82 -2.81 -7.85
C ALA A 153 -11.90 -3.45 -6.97
N LYS A 154 -11.90 -4.78 -6.88
CA LYS A 154 -12.73 -5.52 -5.93
C LYS A 154 -11.89 -6.38 -5.00
N ILE A 155 -12.23 -6.36 -3.71
CA ILE A 155 -11.80 -7.34 -2.71
C ILE A 155 -13.05 -8.05 -2.21
N GLY A 156 -13.20 -9.32 -2.56
CA GLY A 156 -14.47 -10.03 -2.45
C GLY A 156 -15.56 -9.31 -3.26
N GLU A 157 -16.69 -8.99 -2.63
CA GLU A 157 -17.77 -8.23 -3.27
C GLU A 157 -17.63 -6.71 -3.10
N LYS A 158 -16.66 -6.24 -2.31
CA LYS A 158 -16.48 -4.83 -2.01
C LYS A 158 -15.67 -4.14 -3.10
N GLU A 159 -16.20 -3.06 -3.64
CA GLU A 159 -15.47 -2.14 -4.52
C GLU A 159 -14.55 -1.23 -3.70
N VAL A 160 -13.29 -1.12 -4.10
CA VAL A 160 -12.21 -0.50 -3.31
C VAL A 160 -11.35 0.41 -4.17
N LEU A 161 -10.86 1.50 -3.58
CA LEU A 161 -9.83 2.34 -4.18
C LEU A 161 -8.54 1.54 -4.27
N HIS A 162 -7.98 1.43 -5.47
CA HIS A 162 -6.66 0.84 -5.70
C HIS A 162 -5.66 1.93 -6.07
N VAL A 163 -4.61 2.07 -5.29
CA VAL A 163 -3.50 2.98 -5.58
C VAL A 163 -2.23 2.17 -5.77
N ASN A 164 -1.57 2.41 -6.90
CA ASN A 164 -0.26 1.88 -7.22
C ASN A 164 0.81 2.97 -7.09
N ALA A 165 1.95 2.62 -6.51
CA ALA A 165 3.15 3.43 -6.53
C ALA A 165 4.32 2.63 -7.10
N LEU A 166 5.03 3.24 -8.05
CA LEU A 166 6.24 2.73 -8.68
C LEU A 166 7.40 3.66 -8.39
N LEU A 167 8.48 3.15 -7.83
CA LEU A 167 9.71 3.90 -7.60
C LEU A 167 10.85 3.28 -8.39
N GLU A 168 11.51 4.09 -9.21
CA GLU A 168 12.60 3.68 -10.08
C GLU A 168 13.83 4.56 -9.84
N SER A 169 15.02 3.95 -9.73
CA SER A 169 16.29 4.71 -9.65
C SER A 169 16.54 5.50 -10.93
N ALA A 170 17.26 6.62 -10.83
CA ALA A 170 17.64 7.40 -12.01
C ALA A 170 18.55 6.60 -12.97
N GLU A 171 18.36 6.78 -14.27
CA GLU A 171 19.07 6.03 -15.33
C GLU A 171 20.59 6.11 -15.22
N TYR A 172 21.18 7.24 -14.80
CA TYR A 172 22.64 7.36 -14.67
C TYR A 172 23.23 6.61 -13.46
N PHE A 173 22.42 6.00 -12.59
CA PHE A 173 22.89 5.01 -11.61
C PHE A 173 23.04 3.61 -12.20
N GLU A 174 22.80 3.43 -13.50
CA GLU A 174 23.06 2.19 -14.23
C GLU A 174 24.53 1.77 -14.05
N GLY A 175 24.73 0.70 -13.26
CA GLY A 175 26.05 0.15 -12.93
C GLY A 175 26.43 0.22 -11.44
N ILE A 176 25.78 1.07 -10.64
CA ILE A 176 26.08 1.20 -9.19
C ILE A 176 24.95 0.61 -8.34
N TYR A 177 23.70 1.01 -8.60
CA TYR A 177 22.53 0.53 -7.87
C TYR A 177 21.26 0.81 -8.67
N LYS A 178 20.52 -0.24 -9.03
CA LYS A 178 19.23 -0.16 -9.73
C LYS A 178 18.13 -0.64 -8.78
N LEU A 179 17.02 0.08 -8.78
CA LEU A 179 15.82 -0.33 -8.05
C LEU A 179 14.58 -0.15 -8.91
N LYS A 180 13.61 -1.03 -8.71
CA LYS A 180 12.25 -0.96 -9.23
C LYS A 180 11.32 -1.52 -8.16
N ASP A 181 10.77 -0.63 -7.36
CA ASP A 181 9.91 -0.99 -6.24
C ASP A 181 8.46 -0.67 -6.59
N THR A 182 7.56 -1.60 -6.30
CA THR A 182 6.13 -1.41 -6.45
C THR A 182 5.43 -1.51 -5.10
N LEU A 183 4.36 -0.73 -4.95
CA LEU A 183 3.49 -0.74 -3.79
C LEU A 183 2.06 -0.60 -4.26
N ASP A 184 1.21 -1.51 -3.83
CA ASP A 184 -0.21 -1.54 -4.13
C ASP A 184 -0.99 -1.51 -2.82
N VAL A 185 -1.90 -0.54 -2.69
CA VAL A 185 -2.82 -0.46 -1.56
C VAL A 185 -4.25 -0.46 -2.03
N TYR A 186 -5.08 -1.13 -1.25
CA TYR A 186 -6.50 -1.28 -1.50
C TYR A 186 -7.27 -0.78 -0.28
N VAL A 187 -8.16 0.19 -0.51
CA VAL A 187 -8.81 0.95 0.55
C VAL A 187 -10.31 1.03 0.31
N ASP A 188 -11.09 0.73 1.33
CA ASP A 188 -12.50 1.16 1.39
C ASP A 188 -12.53 2.65 1.73
N ALA A 189 -12.84 3.50 0.76
CA ALA A 189 -12.68 4.95 0.85
C ALA A 189 -14.00 5.71 0.62
N ASP A 190 -15.10 5.25 1.19
CA ASP A 190 -16.40 5.92 1.12
C ASP A 190 -16.50 7.13 2.08
N LYS A 191 -17.52 7.97 1.91
CA LYS A 191 -17.79 9.07 2.86
C LYS A 191 -17.97 8.56 4.30
N GLY A 192 -17.17 9.12 5.22
CA GLY A 192 -17.16 8.72 6.63
C GLY A 192 -16.50 7.35 6.89
N LYS A 193 -15.87 6.74 5.88
CA LYS A 193 -15.22 5.43 5.96
C LYS A 193 -13.88 5.47 5.22
N PHE A 194 -12.81 5.16 5.92
CA PHE A 194 -11.50 5.00 5.27
C PHE A 194 -10.77 3.83 5.90
N SER A 195 -10.75 2.68 5.25
CA SER A 195 -10.21 1.45 5.84
C SER A 195 -9.26 0.78 4.86
N SER A 196 -7.98 0.73 5.21
CA SER A 196 -7.01 -0.09 4.48
C SER A 196 -7.39 -1.57 4.59
N LEU A 197 -7.42 -2.28 3.47
CA LEU A 197 -7.81 -3.70 3.39
C LEU A 197 -6.63 -4.59 3.01
N LYS A 198 -5.79 -4.14 2.09
CA LYS A 198 -4.60 -4.84 1.62
C LYS A 198 -3.49 -3.84 1.32
N TYR A 199 -2.27 -4.17 1.76
CA TYR A 199 -1.03 -3.50 1.42
C TYR A 199 -0.06 -4.54 0.90
N GLU A 200 0.44 -4.34 -0.30
CA GLU A 200 1.41 -5.20 -0.97
C GLU A 200 2.59 -4.35 -1.44
N MET A 201 3.80 -4.74 -1.08
CA MET A 201 5.01 -4.07 -1.55
C MET A 201 6.04 -5.09 -2.02
N LYS A 202 6.54 -4.86 -3.23
CA LYS A 202 7.61 -5.64 -3.86
C LYS A 202 8.79 -4.71 -4.09
N GLN A 203 9.89 -4.95 -3.39
CA GLN A 203 11.15 -4.26 -3.65
C GLN A 203 12.06 -5.13 -4.49
N ARG A 204 12.55 -4.58 -5.60
CA ARG A 204 13.53 -5.22 -6.48
C ARG A 204 14.70 -4.28 -6.61
N GLU A 205 15.72 -4.52 -5.80
CA GLU A 205 16.89 -3.66 -5.68
C GLU A 205 18.16 -4.47 -5.98
N SER A 206 19.24 -3.82 -6.42
CA SER A 206 20.54 -4.47 -6.57
C SER A 206 21.00 -5.09 -5.23
N GLY A 207 20.98 -6.43 -5.16
CA GLY A 207 21.42 -7.19 -3.98
C GLY A 207 20.36 -7.38 -2.89
N GLN A 208 19.10 -6.97 -3.14
CA GLN A 208 17.99 -7.15 -2.21
C GLN A 208 16.66 -7.37 -2.94
N ILE A 209 15.92 -8.40 -2.53
CA ILE A 209 14.50 -8.60 -2.86
C ILE A 209 13.71 -8.55 -1.56
N VAL A 210 12.58 -7.84 -1.56
CA VAL A 210 11.60 -7.85 -0.46
C VAL A 210 10.20 -8.04 -1.00
N ASP A 211 9.43 -8.90 -0.37
CA ASP A 211 7.98 -8.98 -0.49
C ASP A 211 7.37 -8.73 0.89
N ASP A 212 6.49 -7.73 1.01
CA ASP A 212 5.80 -7.32 2.23
C ASP A 212 4.29 -7.28 1.96
N LEU A 213 3.55 -8.22 2.55
CA LEU A 213 2.10 -8.31 2.44
C LEU A 213 1.48 -8.10 3.82
N GLN A 214 0.52 -7.19 3.89
CA GLN A 214 -0.31 -6.96 5.07
C GLN A 214 -1.77 -7.00 4.66
N LEU A 215 -2.52 -7.92 5.26
CA LEU A 215 -3.96 -8.08 5.07
C LEU A 215 -4.66 -7.64 6.35
N PHE A 216 -5.71 -6.85 6.22
CA PHE A 216 -6.37 -6.23 7.37
C PHE A 216 -7.80 -6.73 7.52
N ASP A 217 -8.03 -7.57 8.53
CA ASP A 217 -9.34 -8.09 8.88
C ASP A 217 -10.03 -7.16 9.88
N HIS A 218 -10.99 -6.38 9.37
CA HIS A 218 -11.78 -5.44 10.17
C HIS A 218 -12.89 -6.12 10.99
N ASP A 219 -13.28 -7.34 10.63
CA ASP A 219 -14.27 -8.12 11.39
C ASP A 219 -13.62 -8.73 12.64
N GLU A 220 -12.40 -9.25 12.50
CA GLU A 220 -11.63 -9.84 13.60
C GLU A 220 -10.71 -8.85 14.33
N LEU A 221 -10.55 -7.63 13.79
CA LEU A 221 -9.56 -6.64 14.23
C LEU A 221 -8.15 -7.23 14.30
N LYS A 222 -7.72 -7.90 13.22
CA LYS A 222 -6.42 -8.55 13.09
C LYS A 222 -5.73 -8.21 11.78
N THR A 223 -4.41 -8.11 11.81
CA THR A 223 -3.58 -8.03 10.62
C THR A 223 -2.79 -9.32 10.43
N TYR A 224 -2.81 -9.84 9.20
CA TYR A 224 -1.97 -10.94 8.77
C TYR A 224 -0.77 -10.34 8.03
N PHE A 225 0.41 -10.44 8.63
CA PHE A 225 1.64 -9.86 8.11
C PHE A 225 2.60 -10.94 7.64
N PHE A 226 3.02 -10.82 6.37
CA PHE A 226 3.99 -11.68 5.72
C PHE A 226 5.13 -10.83 5.19
N TYR A 227 6.34 -11.28 5.44
CA TYR A 227 7.53 -10.59 4.97
C TYR A 227 8.59 -11.60 4.57
N ASN A 228 9.03 -11.49 3.32
CA ASN A 228 10.15 -12.25 2.79
C ASN A 228 11.23 -11.27 2.32
N ARG A 229 12.47 -11.49 2.74
CA ARG A 229 13.61 -10.71 2.27
C ARG A 229 14.77 -11.61 1.91
N LEU A 230 15.25 -11.51 0.68
CA LEU A 230 16.53 -12.05 0.25
C LEU A 230 17.54 -10.91 0.18
N LYS A 231 18.62 -10.96 0.96
CA LYS A 231 19.70 -9.98 0.89
C LYS A 231 21.05 -10.68 1.02
N LYS A 232 21.94 -10.47 0.04
CA LYS A 232 23.29 -11.07 0.02
C LYS A 232 23.25 -12.60 0.26
N GLY A 233 22.35 -13.31 -0.43
CA GLY A 233 22.17 -14.75 -0.31
C GLY A 233 21.51 -15.25 0.99
N LYS A 234 21.11 -14.34 1.89
CA LYS A 234 20.43 -14.71 3.14
C LYS A 234 18.94 -14.37 3.05
N THR A 235 18.11 -15.38 3.31
CA THR A 235 16.65 -15.24 3.35
C THR A 235 16.18 -15.02 4.78
N LYS A 236 15.30 -14.03 4.98
CA LYS A 236 14.55 -13.81 6.21
C LYS A 236 13.06 -13.84 5.89
N LYS A 237 12.36 -14.81 6.45
CA LYS A 237 10.89 -14.88 6.42
C LYS A 237 10.32 -14.52 7.79
N VAL A 238 9.24 -13.76 7.82
CA VAL A 238 8.47 -13.45 9.02
C VAL A 238 6.99 -13.61 8.67
N LYS A 239 6.26 -14.26 9.56
CA LYS A 239 4.81 -14.38 9.50
C LYS A 239 4.24 -14.10 10.87
N LYS A 240 3.21 -13.25 10.94
CA LYS A 240 2.58 -12.84 12.20
C LYS A 240 1.10 -12.55 12.01
N VAL A 241 0.35 -12.76 13.08
CA VAL A 241 -1.00 -12.25 13.24
C VAL A 241 -1.00 -11.36 14.48
N GLU A 242 -1.42 -10.11 14.33
CA GLU A 242 -1.38 -9.10 15.40
C GLU A 242 -2.73 -8.38 15.46
N TYR A 243 -3.10 -7.85 16.62
CA TYR A 243 -4.34 -7.09 16.79
C TYR A 243 -4.27 -5.71 16.10
N LEU A 244 -5.43 -5.20 15.70
CA LEU A 244 -5.63 -3.88 15.10
C LEU A 244 -6.56 -3.02 15.98
N PRO A 245 -6.34 -1.70 16.03
CA PRO A 245 -7.41 -0.75 16.38
C PRO A 245 -8.50 -0.77 15.30
N ARG A 246 -9.69 -0.26 15.60
CA ARG A 246 -10.80 -0.12 14.65
C ARG A 246 -10.54 0.99 13.63
N TYR A 247 -9.95 2.10 14.06
CA TYR A 247 -9.62 3.23 13.19
C TYR A 247 -8.13 3.27 12.91
N PHE A 248 -7.75 2.93 11.68
CA PHE A 248 -6.37 3.01 11.20
C PHE A 248 -6.30 3.14 9.69
N THR A 249 -5.13 3.54 9.20
CA THR A 249 -4.73 3.36 7.81
C THR A 249 -3.45 2.53 7.73
N ASP A 250 -3.06 2.03 6.57
CA ASP A 250 -1.67 1.66 6.35
C ASP A 250 -0.80 2.91 6.14
N SER A 251 0.53 2.74 6.19
CA SER A 251 1.46 3.86 6.09
C SER A 251 1.43 4.65 4.79
N PHE A 252 0.97 4.06 3.68
CA PHE A 252 0.92 4.73 2.38
C PHE A 252 -0.45 5.36 2.15
N SER A 253 -1.53 4.63 2.45
CA SER A 253 -2.91 5.14 2.35
C SER A 253 -3.18 6.33 3.27
N ALA A 254 -2.37 6.53 4.33
CA ALA A 254 -2.38 7.74 5.14
C ALA A 254 -2.28 9.03 4.31
N LEU A 255 -1.55 9.02 3.18
CA LEU A 255 -1.44 10.18 2.28
C LEU A 255 -2.80 10.53 1.67
N TYR A 256 -3.59 9.53 1.27
CA TYR A 256 -4.92 9.72 0.70
C TYR A 256 -5.96 10.03 1.77
N PHE A 257 -5.83 9.46 2.96
CA PHE A 257 -6.69 9.81 4.09
C PHE A 257 -6.56 11.29 4.47
N ILE A 258 -5.32 11.78 4.60
CA ILE A 258 -5.03 13.17 4.95
C ILE A 258 -5.63 14.16 3.95
N ARG A 259 -5.61 13.85 2.63
CA ARG A 259 -6.26 14.68 1.60
C ARG A 259 -7.72 14.97 1.95
N GLY A 260 -8.43 13.97 2.48
CA GLY A 260 -9.86 14.02 2.79
C GLY A 260 -10.24 14.57 4.17
N ILE A 261 -9.28 14.98 5.01
CA ILE A 261 -9.56 15.55 6.33
C ILE A 261 -9.55 17.09 6.24
N PRO A 262 -10.46 17.79 6.94
CA PRO A 262 -10.42 19.26 7.02
C PRO A 262 -9.10 19.77 7.60
N MET A 263 -8.32 20.51 6.81
CA MET A 263 -7.05 21.10 7.24
C MET A 263 -7.24 22.55 7.70
N LYS A 264 -6.70 22.88 8.88
CA LYS A 264 -6.63 24.25 9.39
C LYS A 264 -5.26 24.47 10.03
N ILE A 265 -4.67 25.63 9.80
CA ILE A 265 -3.39 25.99 10.42
C ILE A 265 -3.47 25.83 11.94
N GLY A 266 -2.46 25.18 12.52
CA GLY A 266 -2.34 24.90 13.95
C GLY A 266 -3.08 23.64 14.43
N THR A 267 -3.83 22.95 13.57
CA THR A 267 -4.45 21.67 13.95
C THR A 267 -3.50 20.50 13.74
N SER A 268 -3.53 19.54 14.67
CA SER A 268 -2.89 18.24 14.53
C SER A 268 -3.94 17.13 14.44
N PHE A 269 -3.68 16.16 13.58
CA PHE A 269 -4.41 14.90 13.48
C PHE A 269 -3.49 13.80 13.98
N ASP A 270 -4.02 12.96 14.86
CA ASP A 270 -3.24 11.92 15.53
C ASP A 270 -3.99 10.60 15.45
N PHE A 271 -3.53 9.68 14.60
CA PHE A 271 -4.27 8.44 14.31
C PHE A 271 -3.33 7.25 14.05
N PRO A 272 -3.80 6.02 14.27
CA PRO A 272 -3.00 4.83 14.03
C PRO A 272 -2.69 4.61 12.54
N ILE A 273 -1.43 4.28 12.26
CA ILE A 273 -1.01 3.68 11.01
C ILE A 273 -0.43 2.28 11.24
N ILE A 274 -0.68 1.35 10.33
CA ILE A 274 -0.10 0.01 10.39
C ILE A 274 1.11 -0.08 9.47
N THR A 275 2.20 -0.62 10.01
CA THR A 275 3.44 -0.85 9.26
C THR A 275 4.10 -2.13 9.76
N ARG A 276 4.30 -3.09 8.85
CA ARG A 276 4.91 -4.40 9.15
C ARG A 276 4.20 -5.13 10.28
N GLY A 277 2.87 -5.12 10.23
CA GLY A 277 1.99 -5.77 11.21
C GLY A 277 1.95 -5.09 12.58
N LYS A 278 2.44 -3.85 12.71
CA LYS A 278 2.42 -3.11 13.98
C LYS A 278 1.68 -1.80 13.85
N ALA A 279 0.91 -1.45 14.88
CA ALA A 279 0.31 -0.13 15.01
C ALA A 279 1.33 0.91 15.51
N TRP A 280 1.38 2.02 14.81
CA TRP A 280 2.14 3.24 15.10
C TRP A 280 1.16 4.39 15.21
N LEU A 281 1.47 5.38 16.04
CA LEU A 281 0.68 6.59 16.09
C LEU A 281 1.33 7.63 15.15
N LEU A 282 0.57 8.11 14.16
CA LEU A 282 0.99 9.18 13.25
C LEU A 282 0.37 10.49 13.70
N LYS A 283 1.22 11.45 14.06
CA LYS A 283 0.85 12.83 14.31
C LYS A 283 1.20 13.70 13.11
N ALA A 284 0.20 14.20 12.41
CA ALA A 284 0.31 15.15 11.31
C ALA A 284 -0.18 16.54 11.75
N THR A 285 0.67 17.55 11.68
CA THR A 285 0.36 18.93 12.10
C THR A 285 0.37 19.86 10.90
N VAL A 286 -0.68 20.65 10.71
CA VAL A 286 -0.72 21.70 9.68
C VAL A 286 -0.02 22.93 10.24
N ASP A 287 1.24 23.11 9.87
CA ASP A 287 2.11 24.13 10.46
C ASP A 287 1.81 25.52 9.92
N ASP A 288 1.65 25.64 8.59
CA ASP A 288 1.46 26.93 7.91
C ASP A 288 0.87 26.75 6.49
N ILE A 289 0.59 27.86 5.80
CA ILE A 289 0.37 27.91 4.35
C ILE A 289 1.52 28.69 3.71
N GLU A 290 2.29 28.02 2.86
CA GLU A 290 3.43 28.60 2.15
C GLU A 290 3.10 28.77 0.65
N ASN A 291 3.67 29.81 0.01
CA ASN A 291 3.72 29.86 -1.45
C ASN A 291 4.98 29.12 -1.91
N ILE A 292 4.81 28.05 -2.70
CA ILE A 292 5.91 27.26 -3.25
C ILE A 292 5.86 27.25 -4.77
N THR A 293 7.01 27.11 -5.40
CA THR A 293 7.11 26.95 -6.85
C THR A 293 7.40 25.49 -7.17
N VAL A 294 6.55 24.88 -8.00
CA VAL A 294 6.65 23.48 -8.46
C VAL A 294 6.18 23.45 -9.91
N MET A 295 6.87 22.70 -10.78
CA MET A 295 6.56 22.67 -12.23
C MET A 295 6.44 24.09 -12.85
N GLU A 296 7.33 25.00 -12.45
CA GLU A 296 7.35 26.41 -12.89
C GLU A 296 6.07 27.22 -12.57
N LYS A 297 5.21 26.70 -11.69
CA LYS A 297 3.96 27.34 -11.24
C LYS A 297 4.01 27.61 -9.74
N SER A 298 3.42 28.72 -9.32
CA SER A 298 3.28 29.05 -7.90
C SER A 298 1.99 28.44 -7.33
N TYR A 299 2.11 27.77 -6.19
CA TYR A 299 1.01 27.16 -5.46
C TYR A 299 0.97 27.69 -4.03
N LYS A 300 -0.23 27.93 -3.51
CA LYS A 300 -0.46 27.95 -2.06
C LYS A 300 -0.57 26.51 -1.57
N ALA A 301 0.23 26.16 -0.57
CA ALA A 301 0.29 24.81 -0.04
C ALA A 301 0.28 24.81 1.49
N TYR A 302 -0.53 23.94 2.08
CA TYR A 302 -0.39 23.57 3.49
C TYR A 302 0.95 22.86 3.68
N LYS A 303 1.75 23.37 4.61
CA LYS A 303 2.92 22.66 5.11
C LYS A 303 2.51 21.79 6.28
N ILE A 304 2.78 20.50 6.18
CA ILE A 304 2.38 19.51 7.16
C ILE A 304 3.61 18.77 7.67
N THR A 305 3.88 18.85 8.97
CA THR A 305 4.87 18.01 9.64
C THR A 305 4.22 16.75 10.18
N ALA A 306 4.71 15.60 9.73
CA ALA A 306 4.33 14.27 10.15
C ALA A 306 5.43 13.63 11.01
N GLN A 307 5.04 13.09 12.17
CA GLN A 307 5.88 12.34 13.08
C GLN A 307 5.20 11.02 13.41
N THR A 308 5.95 9.93 13.48
CA THR A 308 5.42 8.64 13.96
C THR A 308 6.08 8.22 15.26
N GLU A 309 5.26 7.74 16.18
CA GLU A 309 5.67 7.27 17.51
C GLU A 309 5.19 5.84 17.74
N PHE A 310 6.00 5.04 18.42
CA PHE A 310 5.59 3.70 18.84
C PHE A 310 4.96 3.76 20.22
N PRO A 311 3.81 3.11 20.46
CA PRO A 311 3.19 3.08 21.78
C PRO A 311 4.16 2.53 22.84
N GLY A 312 4.38 3.27 23.93
CA GLY A 312 5.26 2.86 25.02
C GLY A 312 6.76 3.07 24.78
N VAL A 313 7.17 3.68 23.66
CA VAL A 313 8.56 4.03 23.38
C VAL A 313 8.65 5.51 23.01
N LEU A 314 9.38 6.30 23.81
CA LEU A 314 9.66 7.73 23.64
C LEU A 314 10.55 8.06 22.41
N LYS A 315 10.57 7.21 21.39
CA LYS A 315 11.43 7.38 20.23
C LYS A 315 10.62 7.84 19.02
N LYS A 316 10.72 9.13 18.75
CA LYS A 316 10.27 9.74 17.49
C LYS A 316 11.09 9.18 16.33
N SER A 317 10.44 8.73 15.27
CA SER A 317 11.08 8.65 13.95
C SER A 317 10.89 9.98 13.24
N GLY A 318 11.96 10.47 12.62
CA GLY A 318 12.14 11.89 12.25
C GLY A 318 11.04 12.53 11.43
N ASP A 319 11.08 13.87 11.40
CA ASP A 319 10.07 14.71 10.76
C ASP A 319 10.01 14.47 9.24
N ILE A 320 8.83 14.13 8.75
CA ILE A 320 8.49 14.18 7.33
C ILE A 320 7.67 15.43 7.11
N ASN A 321 8.06 16.26 6.16
CA ASN A 321 7.31 17.43 5.76
C ASN A 321 6.62 17.16 4.43
N PHE A 322 5.35 17.51 4.33
CA PHE A 322 4.57 17.50 3.10
C PHE A 322 4.11 18.91 2.78
N TRP A 323 4.06 19.24 1.49
CA TRP A 323 3.38 20.43 0.99
C TRP A 323 2.21 19.97 0.14
N ILE A 324 0.99 20.25 0.60
CA ILE A 324 -0.25 19.85 -0.05
C ILE A 324 -0.98 21.09 -0.53
N SER A 325 -1.34 21.16 -1.81
CA SER A 325 -2.08 22.30 -2.38
C SER A 325 -3.35 22.64 -1.58
N THR A 326 -3.66 23.93 -1.51
CA THR A 326 -4.86 24.40 -0.78
C THR A 326 -6.15 24.29 -1.58
N ASP A 327 -6.04 24.02 -2.89
CA ASP A 327 -7.20 23.81 -3.77
C ASP A 327 -7.91 22.47 -3.46
N GLU A 328 -9.00 22.23 -4.18
CA GLU A 328 -9.88 21.08 -4.00
C GLU A 328 -9.20 19.74 -4.33
N SER A 329 -8.17 19.74 -5.19
CA SER A 329 -7.45 18.52 -5.55
C SER A 329 -6.63 17.95 -4.39
N ARG A 330 -6.22 18.81 -3.44
CA ARG A 330 -5.31 18.46 -2.33
C ARG A 330 -4.09 17.69 -2.82
N THR A 331 -3.56 18.08 -3.98
CA THR A 331 -2.36 17.49 -4.58
C THR A 331 -1.18 17.62 -3.64
N VAL A 332 -0.47 16.52 -3.38
CA VAL A 332 0.82 16.54 -2.68
C VAL A 332 1.86 17.06 -3.68
N LEU A 333 2.34 18.29 -3.48
CA LEU A 333 3.24 18.99 -4.41
C LEU A 333 4.71 18.64 -4.14
N LYS A 334 5.04 18.43 -2.86
CA LYS A 334 6.41 18.21 -2.41
C LYS A 334 6.41 17.43 -1.11
N PHE A 335 7.46 16.66 -0.86
CA PHE A 335 7.75 16.10 0.44
C PHE A 335 9.25 16.10 0.75
N SER A 336 9.59 16.05 2.03
CA SER A 336 10.97 15.88 2.47
C SER A 336 11.06 15.12 3.78
N ALA A 337 12.08 14.28 3.92
CA ALA A 337 12.32 13.52 5.13
C ALA A 337 13.81 13.48 5.46
N LYS A 338 14.13 13.75 6.72
CA LYS A 338 15.50 13.60 7.23
C LYS A 338 15.78 12.12 7.49
N VAL A 339 16.86 11.63 6.89
CA VAL A 339 17.37 10.28 7.13
C VAL A 339 18.68 10.35 7.89
N LYS A 340 19.16 9.19 8.35
CA LYS A 340 20.43 9.10 9.08
C LYS A 340 21.60 9.75 8.32
N ILE A 341 21.60 9.67 6.99
CA ILE A 341 22.65 10.21 6.13
C ILE A 341 21.96 11.07 5.06
N GLY A 342 21.75 12.36 5.33
CA GLY A 342 21.17 13.30 4.36
C GLY A 342 19.65 13.48 4.46
N THR A 343 19.06 14.02 3.39
CA THR A 343 17.62 14.30 3.30
C THR A 343 17.10 13.74 1.98
N VAL A 344 16.00 13.00 2.05
CA VAL A 344 15.24 12.60 0.85
C VAL A 344 14.21 13.66 0.57
N LYS A 345 14.08 14.09 -0.68
CA LYS A 345 13.07 15.04 -1.15
C LYS A 345 12.34 14.43 -2.33
N GLY A 346 11.05 14.69 -2.44
CA GLY A 346 10.28 14.45 -3.64
C GLY A 346 9.63 15.75 -4.06
N GLU A 347 9.77 16.12 -5.32
CA GLU A 347 9.11 17.29 -5.91
C GLU A 347 8.32 16.87 -7.13
N LEU A 348 7.05 17.31 -7.21
CA LEU A 348 6.16 16.95 -8.29
C LEU A 348 6.69 17.54 -9.61
N ILE A 349 6.79 16.71 -10.64
CA ILE A 349 7.25 17.08 -11.97
C ILE A 349 6.19 16.86 -13.04
N SER A 350 5.15 16.06 -12.75
CA SER A 350 4.01 15.85 -13.63
C SER A 350 2.77 15.48 -12.82
N HIS A 351 1.61 15.99 -13.21
CA HIS A 351 0.30 15.62 -12.67
C HIS A 351 -0.69 15.45 -13.82
N LYS A 352 -1.30 14.27 -13.89
CA LYS A 352 -2.43 13.96 -14.75
C LYS A 352 -3.67 13.88 -13.86
N ALA A 353 -4.64 14.76 -14.12
CA ALA A 353 -5.92 14.73 -13.43
C ALA A 353 -6.66 13.41 -13.69
N GLY A 354 -7.29 12.88 -12.65
CA GLY A 354 -8.20 11.74 -12.76
C GLY A 354 -9.65 12.18 -12.99
N LYS A 355 -10.56 11.21 -13.01
CA LYS A 355 -12.00 11.42 -13.06
C LYS A 355 -12.60 11.31 -11.66
N ASP A 356 -13.47 12.25 -11.32
CA ASP A 356 -14.33 12.12 -10.16
C ASP A 356 -15.40 11.05 -10.45
N THR A 357 -15.46 10.03 -9.60
CA THR A 357 -16.42 8.92 -9.71
C THR A 357 -17.69 9.18 -8.90
N GLY A 358 -17.78 10.32 -8.19
CA GLY A 358 -18.94 10.72 -7.40
C GLY A 358 -19.08 9.96 -6.07
N LYS A 359 -18.00 9.35 -5.58
CA LYS A 359 -17.94 8.64 -4.29
C LYS A 359 -17.70 9.55 -3.09
#